data_AF-A0A662DSL7-F1
#
_entry.id   AF-A0A662DSL7-F1
#
_cell.length_a   1.000
_cell.length_b   1.000
_cell.length_c   1.000
_cell.angle_alpha   90.00
_cell.angle_beta   90.00
_cell.angle_gamma   90.00
#
_symmetry.space_group_name_H-M   'P 1'
#
loop_
_entity.id
_entity.type
_entity.pdbx_description
1 polymer ?
#
loop_
_entity_poly.entity_id
_entity_poly.type
_entity_poly.pdbx_seq_one_letter_code
_entity_poly.pdbx_strand_id
1 'polypeptide(L)'
;MTDLSIPLTSIKGAFQGVIPTPVATASRAGVPHCTYLSIVWFVDDERIALSNQFLGTTAANLHDNHAATLRVIDASTMIEYEIEASFLRSENSGETFEAMQAQLEAIAAQSGMEDTFRLRGIEILRVDRCETVVEGTNDNSTATPDSPPDLLAALDAFVRRLAACRDLAEATRVALQSLEDLFELRHSMLLMADGDAESLYVLDTNGYPDSGVGAEVPLGEGLIGVAARRRQQVQVANAKRDRTLAAATRSPDADSAQDIVLPGLTGAQSMAATPLLLHHRLIGVLYVESEKPGRFDTDTGRLIEIVAGHMAVTIALLSDAEPDAPVSVARTDRETPRPDSVAVAFHDHDGSILVDGRYVIRGVPGRILYSMLDKYGRSGRTSFTNREIRLDRSIGLPAGNDNLEARLLTLRRRLAESGNPFRLDRTGRGQLELTVGAEIDLVRHDNSPPHAS
;
A
#
# COMPACT_ATOMS: atom_id res chain seq x y z
N MET A 1 28.96 -0.77 -21.94
CA MET A 1 27.89 -0.91 -22.95
C MET A 1 27.95 -2.35 -23.38
N THR A 2 26.97 -3.14 -22.96
CA THR A 2 26.84 -4.55 -23.29
C THR A 2 26.56 -4.70 -24.79
N ASP A 3 27.26 -5.60 -25.47
CA ASP A 3 27.05 -5.92 -26.90
C ASP A 3 25.83 -6.84 -27.13
N LEU A 4 24.79 -6.72 -26.31
CA LEU A 4 23.55 -7.49 -26.51
C LEU A 4 22.79 -6.91 -27.71
N SER A 5 22.38 -7.79 -28.63
CA SER A 5 21.53 -7.42 -29.77
C SER A 5 20.19 -6.82 -29.33
N ILE A 6 19.68 -7.27 -28.18
CA ILE A 6 18.49 -6.73 -27.51
C ILE A 6 18.90 -6.31 -26.09
N PRO A 7 18.89 -5.00 -25.76
CA PRO A 7 19.16 -4.55 -24.41
C PRO A 7 18.16 -5.10 -23.40
N LEU A 8 18.60 -5.57 -22.23
CA LEU A 8 17.69 -6.04 -21.19
C LEU A 8 16.70 -4.95 -20.72
N THR A 9 17.14 -3.70 -20.76
CA THR A 9 16.31 -2.54 -20.41
C THR A 9 15.12 -2.32 -21.34
N SER A 10 15.17 -2.81 -22.59
CA SER A 10 14.03 -2.73 -23.52
C SER A 10 13.00 -3.85 -23.35
N ILE A 11 13.28 -4.84 -22.50
CA ILE A 11 12.40 -6.01 -22.29
C ILE A 11 12.05 -6.21 -20.81
N LYS A 12 12.14 -5.17 -19.98
CA LYS A 12 11.81 -5.23 -18.54
C LYS A 12 10.43 -5.81 -18.25
N GLY A 13 9.46 -5.60 -19.14
CA GLY A 13 8.11 -6.17 -19.05
C GLY A 13 8.10 -7.69 -18.95
N ALA A 14 9.06 -8.37 -19.58
CA ALA A 14 9.20 -9.82 -19.55
C ALA A 14 9.69 -10.38 -18.20
N PHE A 15 10.25 -9.54 -17.32
CA PHE A 15 10.80 -9.93 -16.00
C PHE A 15 9.82 -9.69 -14.84
N GLN A 16 8.60 -9.22 -15.10
CA GLN A 16 7.61 -8.94 -14.06
C GLN A 16 7.04 -10.19 -13.38
N GLY A 17 7.27 -11.38 -13.95
CA GLY A 17 6.68 -12.62 -13.47
C GLY A 17 5.18 -12.74 -13.73
N VAL A 18 4.65 -12.07 -14.78
CA VAL A 18 3.25 -12.28 -15.22
C VAL A 18 3.08 -13.67 -15.84
N ILE A 19 4.04 -14.08 -16.67
CA ILE A 19 4.10 -15.38 -17.34
C ILE A 19 5.29 -16.17 -16.76
N PRO A 20 5.11 -17.43 -16.29
CA PRO A 20 6.21 -18.25 -15.79
C PRO A 20 7.29 -18.50 -16.85
N THR A 21 8.55 -18.50 -16.44
CA THR A 21 9.71 -18.65 -17.31
C THR A 21 10.26 -20.08 -17.22
N PRO A 22 10.26 -20.87 -18.31
CA PRO A 22 11.04 -22.10 -18.33
C PRO A 22 12.53 -21.77 -18.32
N VAL A 23 13.28 -22.52 -17.52
CA VAL A 23 14.74 -22.45 -17.40
C VAL A 23 15.31 -23.83 -17.63
N ALA A 24 16.20 -23.92 -18.61
CA ALA A 24 16.97 -25.09 -18.94
C ALA A 24 18.42 -24.94 -18.44
N THR A 25 18.91 -25.99 -17.78
CA THR A 25 20.31 -26.15 -17.36
C THR A 25 20.75 -27.58 -17.68
N ALA A 26 22.04 -27.88 -17.61
CA ALA A 26 22.52 -29.24 -17.77
C ALA A 26 23.62 -29.56 -16.75
N SER A 27 23.65 -30.80 -16.25
CA SER A 27 24.75 -31.26 -15.40
C SER A 27 26.08 -31.26 -16.15
N ARG A 28 27.19 -31.45 -15.44
CA ARG A 28 28.53 -31.64 -16.05
C ARG A 28 28.59 -32.78 -17.08
N ALA A 29 27.75 -33.81 -16.92
CA ALA A 29 27.67 -34.94 -17.87
C ALA A 29 26.77 -34.65 -19.09
N GLY A 30 26.22 -33.43 -19.21
CA GLY A 30 25.33 -33.02 -20.29
C GLY A 30 23.88 -33.48 -20.12
N VAL A 31 23.48 -33.99 -18.95
CA VAL A 31 22.09 -34.37 -18.70
C VAL A 31 21.24 -33.11 -18.52
N PRO A 32 20.22 -32.87 -19.36
CA PRO A 32 19.41 -31.66 -19.30
C PRO A 32 18.42 -31.70 -18.13
N HIS A 33 18.10 -30.53 -17.60
CA HIS A 33 17.08 -30.30 -16.59
C HIS A 33 16.30 -29.03 -16.95
N CYS A 34 14.97 -29.12 -16.96
CA CYS A 34 14.09 -27.98 -17.22
C CYS A 34 13.11 -27.82 -16.07
N THR A 35 12.91 -26.58 -15.62
CA THR A 35 11.92 -26.21 -14.60
C THR A 35 11.31 -24.86 -14.92
N TYR A 36 10.17 -24.54 -14.31
CA TYR A 36 9.53 -23.24 -14.45
C TYR A 36 9.78 -22.37 -13.22
N LEU A 37 10.14 -21.11 -13.46
CA LEU A 37 10.26 -20.08 -12.45
C LEU A 37 9.05 -19.15 -12.51
N SER A 38 8.48 -18.82 -11.35
CA SER A 38 7.40 -17.84 -11.25
C SER A 38 7.84 -16.44 -11.65
N ILE A 39 9.11 -16.10 -11.39
CA ILE A 39 9.72 -14.81 -11.71
C ILE A 39 11.22 -14.98 -11.99
N VAL A 40 11.70 -14.23 -12.98
CA VAL A 40 13.12 -13.97 -13.22
C VAL A 40 13.33 -12.49 -12.91
N TRP A 41 14.26 -12.19 -12.01
CA TRP A 41 14.44 -10.82 -11.54
C TRP A 41 15.42 -10.05 -12.42
N PHE A 42 15.00 -8.90 -12.94
CA PHE A 42 15.91 -7.96 -13.59
C PHE A 42 16.80 -7.28 -12.53
N VAL A 43 18.12 -7.39 -12.66
CA VAL A 43 19.07 -6.73 -11.75
C VAL A 43 19.58 -5.43 -12.38
N ASP A 44 20.10 -5.53 -13.59
CA ASP A 44 20.61 -4.41 -14.39
C ASP A 44 20.76 -4.80 -15.86
N ASP A 45 21.40 -3.94 -16.64
CA ASP A 45 21.59 -4.06 -18.09
C ASP A 45 22.34 -5.34 -18.53
N GLU A 46 23.02 -6.03 -17.62
CA GLU A 46 23.81 -7.24 -17.92
C GLU A 46 23.39 -8.46 -17.09
N ARG A 47 22.61 -8.28 -16.02
CA ARG A 47 22.40 -9.32 -15.01
C ARG A 47 20.94 -9.57 -14.70
N ILE A 48 20.65 -10.84 -14.45
CA ILE A 48 19.37 -11.33 -13.93
C ILE A 48 19.60 -12.17 -12.67
N ALA A 49 18.57 -12.33 -11.84
CA ALA A 49 18.62 -13.18 -10.66
C ALA A 49 17.48 -14.20 -10.65
N LEU A 50 17.80 -15.42 -10.23
CA LEU A 50 16.86 -16.53 -10.07
C LEU A 50 16.73 -16.87 -8.58
N SER A 51 15.53 -17.16 -8.09
CA SER A 51 15.35 -17.61 -6.71
C SER A 51 15.88 -19.03 -6.53
N ASN A 52 16.74 -19.28 -5.54
CA ASN A 52 17.19 -20.64 -5.21
C ASN A 52 16.27 -21.31 -4.17
N GLN A 53 14.96 -21.13 -4.34
CA GLN A 53 13.96 -21.75 -3.48
C GLN A 53 13.36 -22.93 -4.26
N PHE A 54 13.61 -24.16 -3.79
CA PHE A 54 13.20 -25.42 -4.44
C PHE A 54 13.92 -25.76 -5.77
N LEU A 55 15.05 -25.11 -6.08
CA LEU A 55 15.83 -25.30 -7.31
C LEU A 55 17.07 -26.21 -7.14
N GLY A 56 17.01 -27.24 -6.30
CA GLY A 56 18.19 -28.06 -5.97
C GLY A 56 18.98 -28.55 -7.20
N THR A 57 18.31 -29.10 -8.20
CA THR A 57 18.95 -29.58 -9.45
C THR A 57 19.45 -28.44 -10.32
N THR A 58 18.66 -27.38 -10.50
CA THR A 58 19.05 -26.21 -11.31
C THR A 58 20.27 -25.53 -10.72
N ALA A 59 20.29 -25.28 -9.40
CA ALA A 59 21.43 -24.65 -8.71
C ALA A 59 22.69 -25.53 -8.77
N ALA A 60 22.56 -26.85 -8.56
CA ALA A 60 23.68 -27.78 -8.70
C ALA A 60 24.24 -27.76 -10.13
N ASN A 61 23.36 -27.78 -11.15
CA ASN A 61 23.77 -27.69 -12.54
C ASN A 61 24.49 -26.38 -12.82
N LEU A 62 23.98 -25.21 -12.38
CA LEU A 62 24.63 -23.91 -12.59
C LEU A 62 26.03 -23.84 -11.98
N HIS A 63 26.24 -24.50 -10.84
CA HIS A 63 27.54 -24.52 -10.17
C HIS A 63 28.56 -25.42 -10.89
N ASP A 64 28.11 -26.54 -11.45
CA ASP A 64 28.95 -27.50 -12.17
C ASP A 64 29.12 -27.16 -13.66
N ASN A 65 28.16 -26.45 -14.23
CA ASN A 65 28.04 -26.04 -15.62
C ASN A 65 27.29 -24.69 -15.66
N HIS A 66 28.05 -23.62 -15.84
CA HIS A 66 27.56 -22.26 -15.63
C HIS A 66 26.49 -21.81 -16.65
N ALA A 67 26.22 -22.58 -17.70
CA ALA A 67 25.27 -22.20 -18.74
C ALA A 67 23.80 -22.44 -18.35
N ALA A 68 22.97 -21.46 -18.65
CA ALA A 68 21.51 -21.53 -18.57
C ALA A 68 20.87 -20.95 -19.83
N THR A 69 19.71 -21.49 -20.20
CA THR A 69 18.84 -20.89 -21.22
C THR A 69 17.47 -20.65 -20.63
N LEU A 70 16.93 -19.46 -20.83
CA LEU A 70 15.62 -19.03 -20.34
C LEU A 70 14.75 -18.56 -21.51
N ARG A 71 13.43 -18.72 -21.39
CA ARG A 71 12.46 -18.06 -22.29
C ARG A 71 11.54 -17.15 -21.51
N VAL A 72 11.66 -15.85 -21.75
CA VAL A 72 10.84 -14.84 -21.10
C VAL A 72 9.85 -14.26 -22.12
N ILE A 73 8.64 -13.95 -21.66
CA ILE A 73 7.58 -13.44 -22.53
C ILE A 73 7.10 -12.12 -21.93
N ASP A 74 7.13 -11.06 -22.73
CA ASP A 74 6.50 -9.80 -22.35
C ASP A 74 4.97 -9.97 -22.46
N ALA A 75 4.27 -9.92 -21.34
CA ALA A 75 2.82 -10.18 -21.31
C ALA A 75 1.98 -9.08 -22.01
N SER A 76 2.55 -7.90 -22.26
CA SER A 76 1.86 -6.79 -22.93
C SER A 76 1.95 -6.90 -24.45
N THR A 77 3.09 -7.35 -24.97
CA THR A 77 3.34 -7.47 -26.41
C THR A 77 3.26 -8.91 -26.92
N MET A 78 3.27 -9.88 -26.00
CA MET A 78 3.38 -11.32 -26.25
C MET A 78 4.65 -11.72 -27.02
N ILE A 79 5.66 -10.84 -27.07
CA ILE A 79 6.95 -11.15 -27.68
C ILE A 79 7.73 -12.08 -26.74
N GLU A 80 8.22 -13.18 -27.30
CA GLU A 80 9.06 -14.14 -26.61
C GLU A 80 10.54 -13.85 -26.89
N TYR A 81 11.36 -13.93 -25.84
CA TYR A 81 12.80 -13.77 -25.90
C TYR A 81 13.50 -14.98 -25.33
N GLU A 82 14.49 -15.49 -26.05
CA GLU A 82 15.41 -16.51 -25.58
C GLU A 82 16.67 -15.82 -25.03
N ILE A 83 17.02 -16.19 -23.79
CA ILE A 83 18.16 -15.63 -23.07
C ILE A 83 19.14 -16.77 -22.80
N GLU A 84 20.36 -16.61 -23.31
CA GLU A 84 21.51 -17.43 -22.89
C GLU A 84 22.26 -16.67 -21.78
N ALA A 85 22.51 -17.33 -20.66
CA ALA A 85 23.11 -16.69 -19.50
C ALA A 85 24.12 -17.61 -18.80
N SER A 86 25.13 -16.98 -18.19
CA SER A 86 26.18 -17.65 -17.44
C SER A 86 26.09 -17.31 -15.95
N PHE A 87 26.14 -18.34 -15.11
CA PHE A 87 26.21 -18.22 -13.67
C PHE A 87 27.44 -17.42 -13.22
N LEU A 88 27.20 -16.43 -12.34
CA LEU A 88 28.25 -15.60 -11.74
C LEU A 88 28.52 -15.99 -10.29
N ARG A 89 27.48 -15.97 -9.45
CA ARG A 89 27.58 -16.21 -8.00
C ARG A 89 26.22 -16.42 -7.36
N SER A 90 26.23 -17.05 -6.19
CA SER A 90 25.07 -17.12 -5.30
C SER A 90 25.12 -16.00 -4.26
N GLU A 91 23.98 -15.40 -3.95
CA GLU A 91 23.83 -14.39 -2.89
C GLU A 91 22.74 -14.81 -1.90
N ASN A 92 22.95 -14.50 -0.62
CA ASN A 92 21.99 -14.77 0.46
C ASN A 92 21.73 -13.52 1.33
N SER A 93 22.20 -12.38 0.86
CA SER A 93 22.07 -11.05 1.46
C SER A 93 22.41 -10.00 0.38
N GLY A 94 22.03 -8.75 0.62
CA GLY A 94 22.23 -7.66 -0.33
C GLY A 94 20.92 -7.14 -0.88
N GLU A 95 20.98 -6.02 -1.60
CA GLU A 95 19.79 -5.27 -2.03
C GLU A 95 18.82 -6.10 -2.88
N THR A 96 19.32 -6.81 -3.89
CA THR A 96 18.50 -7.69 -4.75
C THR A 96 17.88 -8.83 -3.95
N PHE A 97 18.64 -9.44 -3.03
CA PHE A 97 18.13 -10.52 -2.18
C PHE A 97 17.01 -10.03 -1.26
N GLU A 98 17.20 -8.89 -0.58
CA GLU A 98 16.19 -8.32 0.31
C GLU A 98 14.92 -7.92 -0.44
N ALA A 99 15.05 -7.32 -1.63
CA ALA A 99 13.90 -6.97 -2.47
C ALA A 99 13.11 -8.21 -2.93
N MET A 100 13.81 -9.26 -3.38
CA MET A 100 13.17 -10.53 -3.75
C MET A 100 12.53 -11.22 -2.54
N GLN A 101 13.16 -11.15 -1.36
CA GLN A 101 12.59 -11.70 -0.13
C GLN A 101 11.31 -10.95 0.27
N ALA A 102 11.32 -9.63 0.29
CA ALA A 102 10.13 -8.83 0.61
C ALA A 102 8.98 -9.14 -0.37
N GLN A 103 9.30 -9.29 -1.66
CA GLN A 103 8.33 -9.66 -2.69
C GLN A 103 7.71 -11.04 -2.46
N LEU A 104 8.50 -12.03 -2.03
CA LEU A 104 8.00 -13.37 -1.71
C LEU A 104 7.14 -13.38 -0.45
N GLU A 105 7.54 -12.67 0.59
CA GLU A 105 6.76 -12.52 1.83
C GLU A 105 5.41 -11.86 1.56
N ALA A 106 5.38 -10.84 0.70
CA ALA A 106 4.16 -10.18 0.25
C ALA A 106 3.16 -11.13 -0.41
N ILE A 107 3.65 -11.99 -1.33
CA ILE A 107 2.81 -12.98 -2.01
C ILE A 107 2.33 -14.05 -1.02
N ALA A 108 3.18 -14.45 -0.08
CA ALA A 108 2.85 -15.43 0.96
C ALA A 108 1.80 -14.90 1.95
N ALA A 109 1.90 -13.64 2.36
CA ALA A 109 0.97 -12.98 3.29
C ALA A 109 -0.45 -12.84 2.71
N GLN A 110 -0.60 -12.66 1.39
CA GLN A 110 -1.92 -12.70 0.74
C GLN A 110 -2.57 -14.10 0.74
N SER A 111 -1.75 -15.12 0.94
CA SER A 111 -2.06 -16.51 0.66
C SER A 111 -2.20 -17.35 1.93
N GLY A 112 -1.82 -16.79 3.09
CA GLY A 112 -1.75 -17.47 4.39
C GLY A 112 -0.57 -18.45 4.49
N MET A 113 0.54 -18.19 3.79
CA MET A 113 1.64 -19.14 3.58
C MET A 113 2.99 -18.67 4.09
N GLU A 114 2.99 -17.77 5.07
CA GLU A 114 4.17 -17.04 5.56
C GLU A 114 5.30 -17.98 6.02
N ASP A 115 4.97 -19.10 6.67
CA ASP A 115 5.96 -20.07 7.19
C ASP A 115 6.62 -20.94 6.11
N THR A 116 6.03 -21.00 4.91
CA THR A 116 6.50 -21.90 3.84
C THR A 116 7.47 -21.21 2.87
N PHE A 117 7.34 -19.89 2.69
CA PHE A 117 8.04 -19.15 1.64
C PHE A 117 9.23 -18.32 2.17
N ARG A 118 10.26 -18.98 2.72
CA ARG A 118 11.55 -18.33 3.01
C ARG A 118 12.55 -18.48 1.87
N LEU A 119 12.99 -17.35 1.31
CA LEU A 119 14.07 -17.30 0.32
C LEU A 119 15.40 -17.73 0.96
N ARG A 120 16.05 -18.76 0.41
CA ARG A 120 17.33 -19.27 0.93
C ARG A 120 18.56 -18.60 0.31
N GLY A 121 18.40 -18.13 -0.92
CA GLY A 121 19.45 -17.51 -1.72
C GLY A 121 18.92 -17.20 -3.10
N ILE A 122 19.71 -16.46 -3.86
CA ILE A 122 19.48 -16.13 -5.26
C ILE A 122 20.73 -16.46 -6.07
N GLU A 123 20.53 -16.88 -7.31
CA GLU A 123 21.62 -17.10 -8.27
C GLU A 123 21.69 -15.90 -9.20
N ILE A 124 22.81 -15.19 -9.21
CA ILE A 124 23.07 -14.08 -10.14
C ILE A 124 23.69 -14.64 -11.41
N LEU A 125 23.08 -14.35 -12.55
CA LEU A 125 23.56 -14.75 -13.88
C LEU A 125 23.86 -13.49 -14.71
N ARG A 126 24.91 -13.56 -15.53
CA ARG A 126 25.18 -12.60 -16.60
C ARG A 126 24.44 -13.05 -17.85
N VAL A 127 23.75 -12.15 -18.53
CA VAL A 127 23.16 -12.42 -19.84
C VAL A 127 24.24 -12.30 -20.90
N ASP A 128 24.46 -13.40 -21.62
CA ASP A 128 25.46 -13.49 -22.69
C ASP A 128 24.84 -13.20 -24.06
N ARG A 129 23.56 -13.58 -24.24
CA ARG A 129 22.80 -13.38 -25.48
C ARG A 129 21.31 -13.22 -25.17
N CYS A 130 20.64 -12.35 -25.92
CA CYS A 130 19.20 -12.16 -25.85
C CYS A 130 18.64 -11.97 -27.25
N GLU A 131 17.73 -12.85 -27.68
CA GLU A 131 17.15 -12.84 -29.03
C GLU A 131 15.65 -13.02 -29.00
N THR A 132 14.94 -12.42 -29.95
CA THR A 132 13.51 -12.68 -30.15
C THR A 132 13.32 -14.08 -30.75
N VAL A 133 12.42 -14.86 -30.17
CA VAL A 133 12.00 -16.14 -30.75
C VAL A 133 11.01 -15.85 -31.87
N VAL A 134 11.46 -15.92 -33.11
CA VAL A 134 10.59 -15.74 -34.28
C VAL A 134 9.98 -17.09 -34.64
N GLU A 135 8.76 -17.36 -34.21
CA GLU A 135 7.97 -18.44 -34.80
C GLU A 135 7.36 -17.97 -36.13
N GLY A 136 7.63 -18.71 -37.20
CA GLY A 136 7.10 -18.40 -38.52
C GLY A 136 5.58 -18.52 -38.55
N THR A 137 4.87 -17.42 -38.40
CA THR A 137 3.76 -16.94 -39.25
C THR A 137 3.09 -15.73 -38.60
N ASN A 138 3.31 -14.58 -39.23
CA ASN A 138 2.30 -13.62 -39.69
C ASN A 138 2.73 -12.18 -39.44
N ASP A 139 2.92 -11.51 -40.57
CA ASP A 139 2.62 -10.11 -40.78
C ASP A 139 1.30 -9.77 -40.06
N ASN A 140 1.38 -9.10 -38.91
CA ASN A 140 0.27 -8.31 -38.39
C ASN A 140 0.74 -7.31 -37.33
N SER A 141 0.69 -6.05 -37.77
CA SER A 141 0.66 -4.83 -36.96
C SER A 141 1.93 -4.54 -36.17
N THR A 142 2.86 -3.87 -36.86
CA THR A 142 3.63 -2.79 -36.23
C THR A 142 2.64 -1.69 -35.82
N ALA A 143 1.87 -1.92 -34.75
CA ALA A 143 1.40 -0.81 -33.95
C ALA A 143 2.69 -0.17 -33.44
N THR A 144 3.08 0.96 -34.04
CA THR A 144 4.05 1.85 -33.42
C THR A 144 3.56 2.04 -31.99
N PRO A 145 4.33 1.68 -30.95
CA PRO A 145 3.92 2.01 -29.60
C PRO A 145 3.62 3.52 -29.62
N ASP A 146 2.43 3.90 -29.14
CA ASP A 146 2.14 5.30 -28.87
C ASP A 146 3.36 5.87 -28.15
N SER A 147 3.82 7.04 -28.57
CA SER A 147 5.00 7.65 -27.94
C SER A 147 4.81 7.57 -26.43
N PRO A 148 5.74 6.94 -25.69
CA PRO A 148 5.54 6.68 -24.28
C PRO A 148 5.19 8.01 -23.62
N PRO A 149 4.19 8.03 -22.71
CA PRO A 149 3.76 9.27 -22.07
C PRO A 149 4.97 9.99 -21.48
N ASP A 150 5.02 11.31 -21.61
CA ASP A 150 6.10 12.12 -21.03
C ASP A 150 5.98 12.09 -19.50
N LEU A 151 6.57 11.05 -18.90
CA LEU A 151 6.54 10.78 -17.47
C LEU A 151 7.18 11.93 -16.68
N LEU A 152 8.16 12.63 -17.26
CA LEU A 152 8.81 13.74 -16.61
C LEU A 152 7.88 14.95 -16.54
N ALA A 153 7.17 15.27 -17.63
CA ALA A 153 6.16 16.32 -17.62
C ALA A 153 5.00 16.00 -16.66
N ALA A 154 4.56 14.74 -16.62
CA ALA A 154 3.53 14.28 -15.69
C ALA A 154 4.01 14.37 -14.22
N LEU A 155 5.26 14.01 -13.93
CA LEU A 155 5.88 14.19 -12.61
C LEU A 155 6.01 15.66 -12.21
N ASP A 156 6.46 16.55 -13.10
CA ASP A 156 6.52 18.00 -12.84
C ASP A 156 5.12 18.54 -12.49
N ALA A 157 4.10 18.15 -13.27
CA ALA A 157 2.72 18.53 -12.99
C ALA A 157 2.24 18.01 -11.62
N PHE A 158 2.54 16.74 -11.28
CA PHE A 158 2.21 16.15 -9.99
C PHE A 158 2.83 16.95 -8.84
N VAL A 159 4.15 17.19 -8.89
CA VAL A 159 4.88 17.90 -7.84
C VAL A 159 4.38 19.33 -7.68
N ARG A 160 4.07 20.04 -8.78
CA ARG A 160 3.50 21.39 -8.73
C ARG A 160 2.11 21.42 -8.07
N ARG A 161 1.24 20.47 -8.42
CA ARG A 161 -0.09 20.35 -7.82
C ARG A 161 0.02 20.11 -6.31
N LEU A 162 0.92 19.21 -5.92
CA LEU A 162 1.14 18.86 -4.51
C LEU A 162 1.72 20.05 -3.71
N ALA A 163 2.69 20.77 -4.28
CA ALA A 163 3.32 21.93 -3.64
C ALA A 163 2.36 23.13 -3.44
N ALA A 164 1.26 23.20 -4.19
CA ALA A 164 0.24 24.23 -4.05
C ALA A 164 -0.78 23.95 -2.93
N CYS A 165 -0.76 22.74 -2.35
CA CYS A 165 -1.71 22.34 -1.31
C CYS A 165 -1.42 23.05 0.01
N ARG A 166 -2.48 23.49 0.69
CA ARG A 166 -2.36 24.31 1.92
C ARG A 166 -2.62 23.55 3.20
N ASP A 167 -3.26 22.39 3.08
CA ASP A 167 -3.51 21.51 4.21
C ASP A 167 -3.50 20.03 3.78
N LEU A 168 -3.44 19.16 4.78
CA LEU A 168 -3.35 17.72 4.57
C LEU A 168 -4.54 17.18 3.75
N ALA A 169 -5.75 17.70 3.97
CA ALA A 169 -6.94 17.24 3.27
C ALA A 169 -6.89 17.55 1.77
N GLU A 170 -6.42 18.75 1.42
CA GLU A 170 -6.17 19.14 0.03
C GLU A 170 -5.06 18.29 -0.58
N ALA A 171 -3.95 18.09 0.15
CA ALA A 171 -2.79 17.35 -0.34
C ALA A 171 -3.10 15.87 -0.65
N THR A 172 -3.81 15.15 0.24
CA THR A 172 -4.14 13.74 -0.03
C THR A 172 -5.07 13.60 -1.22
N ARG A 173 -6.11 14.43 -1.28
CA ARG A 173 -7.08 14.42 -2.39
C ARG A 173 -6.41 14.76 -3.72
N VAL A 174 -5.59 15.81 -3.76
CA VAL A 174 -4.88 16.23 -4.97
C VAL A 174 -3.87 15.17 -5.41
N ALA A 175 -3.16 14.53 -4.46
CA ALA A 175 -2.23 13.47 -4.78
C ALA A 175 -2.94 12.27 -5.43
N LEU A 176 -3.99 11.73 -4.80
CA LEU A 176 -4.71 10.56 -5.33
C LEU A 176 -5.44 10.87 -6.65
N GLN A 177 -6.04 12.05 -6.79
CA GLN A 177 -6.63 12.46 -8.07
C GLN A 177 -5.58 12.61 -9.17
N SER A 178 -4.40 13.13 -8.84
CA SER A 178 -3.32 13.29 -9.83
C SER A 178 -2.71 11.96 -10.24
N LEU A 179 -2.77 10.93 -9.38
CA LEU A 179 -2.42 9.56 -9.77
C LEU A 179 -3.33 9.05 -10.90
N GLU A 180 -4.62 9.32 -10.83
CA GLU A 180 -5.57 9.01 -11.90
C GLU A 180 -5.32 9.88 -13.15
N ASP A 181 -5.34 11.20 -12.98
CA ASP A 181 -5.32 12.15 -14.11
C ASP A 181 -4.03 12.09 -14.94
N LEU A 182 -2.89 11.84 -14.29
CA LEU A 182 -1.56 11.98 -14.90
C LEU A 182 -0.90 10.64 -15.22
N PHE A 183 -1.27 9.57 -14.50
CA PHE A 183 -0.61 8.27 -14.60
C PHE A 183 -1.58 7.10 -14.84
N GLU A 184 -2.88 7.36 -14.96
CA GLU A 184 -3.93 6.35 -15.11
C GLU A 184 -3.98 5.36 -13.93
N LEU A 185 -3.54 5.79 -12.75
CA LEU A 185 -3.55 5.02 -11.51
C LEU A 185 -4.80 5.37 -10.70
N ARG A 186 -5.96 4.99 -11.25
CA ARG A 186 -7.28 5.32 -10.70
C ARG A 186 -7.51 4.77 -9.29
N HIS A 187 -7.32 3.47 -9.10
CA HIS A 187 -7.59 2.80 -7.83
C HIS A 187 -6.37 2.94 -6.93
N SER A 188 -6.43 3.93 -6.03
CA SER A 188 -5.33 4.27 -5.15
C SER A 188 -5.82 4.58 -3.74
N MET A 189 -5.00 4.24 -2.76
CA MET A 189 -5.33 4.37 -1.34
C MET A 189 -4.10 4.84 -0.58
N LEU A 190 -4.30 5.82 0.29
CA LEU A 190 -3.28 6.29 1.21
C LEU A 190 -3.60 5.82 2.62
N LEU A 191 -2.66 5.11 3.23
CA LEU A 191 -2.71 4.69 4.61
C LEU A 191 -1.66 5.44 5.43
N MET A 192 -1.95 5.69 6.69
CA MET A 192 -1.03 6.35 7.63
C MET A 192 -0.63 5.40 8.75
N ALA A 193 0.63 5.46 9.16
CA ALA A 193 1.12 4.70 10.30
C ALA A 193 0.55 5.24 11.60
N ASP A 194 0.08 4.35 12.47
CA ASP A 194 -0.49 4.72 13.76
C ASP A 194 0.57 4.85 14.86
N GLY A 195 1.59 5.69 14.67
CA GLY A 195 2.60 5.97 15.69
C GLY A 195 3.26 4.72 16.29
N ASP A 196 3.07 4.51 17.61
CA ASP A 196 3.58 3.35 18.37
C ASP A 196 2.79 2.06 18.13
N ALA A 197 1.64 2.12 17.47
CA ALA A 197 0.87 0.93 17.13
C ALA A 197 1.48 0.22 15.91
N GLU A 198 1.53 -1.11 15.96
CA GLU A 198 1.92 -1.95 14.83
C GLU A 198 0.80 -2.05 13.78
N SER A 199 0.19 -0.92 13.41
CA SER A 199 -0.90 -0.86 12.44
C SER A 199 -0.86 0.41 11.58
N LEU A 200 -1.55 0.32 10.45
CA LEU A 200 -1.86 1.40 9.54
C LEU A 200 -3.36 1.64 9.57
N TYR A 201 -3.81 2.84 9.24
CA TYR A 201 -5.22 3.12 8.96
C TYR A 201 -5.39 3.85 7.63
N VAL A 202 -6.49 3.57 6.91
CA VAL A 202 -6.82 4.25 5.66
C VAL A 202 -7.14 5.72 5.94
N LEU A 203 -6.42 6.63 5.29
CA LEU A 203 -6.67 8.08 5.37
C LEU A 203 -7.54 8.56 4.22
N ASP A 204 -7.29 8.05 3.01
CA ASP A 204 -7.97 8.49 1.79
C ASP A 204 -7.93 7.41 0.71
N THR A 205 -8.90 7.46 -0.21
CA THR A 205 -9.08 6.51 -1.32
C THR A 205 -9.56 7.22 -2.57
N ASN A 206 -9.15 6.73 -3.74
CA ASN A 206 -9.67 7.15 -5.03
C ASN A 206 -10.06 5.94 -5.87
N GLY A 207 -11.15 6.08 -6.65
CA GLY A 207 -11.61 5.07 -7.60
C GLY A 207 -12.39 3.89 -7.02
N TYR A 208 -12.44 3.71 -5.69
CA TYR A 208 -13.18 2.63 -5.03
C TYR A 208 -14.67 2.96 -4.84
N PRO A 209 -15.57 1.95 -4.83
CA PRO A 209 -16.99 2.17 -4.56
C PRO A 209 -17.24 2.59 -3.10
N ASP A 210 -16.48 2.00 -2.17
CA ASP A 210 -16.52 2.30 -0.75
C ASP A 210 -15.24 3.04 -0.34
N SER A 211 -15.37 4.03 0.56
CA SER A 211 -14.22 4.82 0.99
C SER A 211 -13.28 4.04 1.90
N GLY A 212 -13.82 3.19 2.78
CA GLY A 212 -13.01 2.39 3.72
C GLY A 212 -12.08 3.19 4.67
N VAL A 213 -12.25 4.52 4.78
CA VAL A 213 -11.40 5.38 5.63
C VAL A 213 -11.40 4.89 7.07
N GLY A 214 -10.26 4.81 7.74
CA GLY A 214 -10.16 4.24 9.09
C GLY A 214 -10.27 2.72 9.17
N ALA A 215 -10.33 1.99 8.04
CA ALA A 215 -9.99 0.56 8.04
C ALA A 215 -8.54 0.40 8.49
N GLU A 216 -8.29 -0.60 9.33
CA GLU A 216 -6.96 -0.86 9.89
C GLU A 216 -6.28 -2.01 9.15
N VAL A 217 -4.96 -1.92 9.03
CA VAL A 217 -4.11 -2.97 8.46
C VAL A 217 -2.95 -3.22 9.41
N PRO A 218 -2.84 -4.40 10.03
CA PRO A 218 -1.70 -4.75 10.87
C PRO A 218 -0.38 -4.74 10.09
N LEU A 219 0.71 -4.35 10.74
CA LEU A 219 2.03 -4.45 10.15
C LEU A 219 2.40 -5.92 9.95
N GLY A 220 2.93 -6.22 8.76
CA GLY A 220 3.28 -7.58 8.37
C GLY A 220 2.16 -8.40 7.76
N GLU A 221 0.90 -7.96 7.85
CA GLU A 221 -0.24 -8.67 7.26
C GLU A 221 -0.59 -8.16 5.85
N GLY A 222 -0.80 -9.10 4.93
CA GLY A 222 -1.08 -8.79 3.53
C GLY A 222 0.01 -7.95 2.85
N LEU A 223 -0.27 -7.49 1.62
CA LEU A 223 0.71 -6.74 0.83
C LEU A 223 1.12 -5.43 1.50
N ILE A 224 0.13 -4.70 2.01
CA ILE A 224 0.28 -3.37 2.62
C ILE A 224 1.10 -3.47 3.91
N GLY A 225 0.77 -4.41 4.79
CA GLY A 225 1.47 -4.61 6.05
C GLY A 225 2.91 -5.09 5.84
N VAL A 226 3.15 -5.99 4.88
CA VAL A 226 4.53 -6.43 4.55
C VAL A 226 5.36 -5.26 4.03
N ALA A 227 4.83 -4.45 3.10
CA ALA A 227 5.53 -3.27 2.56
C ALA A 227 5.96 -2.31 3.67
N ALA A 228 5.05 -2.05 4.60
CA ALA A 228 5.26 -1.19 5.76
C ALA A 228 6.33 -1.73 6.71
N ARG A 229 6.23 -3.01 7.09
CA ARG A 229 7.17 -3.68 8.00
C ARG A 229 8.59 -3.73 7.40
N ARG A 230 8.69 -4.08 6.11
CA ARG A 230 9.96 -4.19 5.37
C ARG A 230 10.52 -2.83 4.96
N ARG A 231 9.69 -1.77 4.95
CA ARG A 231 10.03 -0.45 4.42
C ARG A 231 10.58 -0.53 2.98
N GLN A 232 9.99 -1.43 2.19
CA GLN A 232 10.31 -1.67 0.79
C GLN A 232 9.02 -1.75 -0.03
N GLN A 233 9.08 -1.29 -1.27
CA GLN A 233 7.98 -1.50 -2.21
C GLN A 233 7.83 -2.99 -2.53
N VAL A 234 6.59 -3.45 -2.60
CA VAL A 234 6.23 -4.82 -3.02
C VAL A 234 5.07 -4.76 -4.00
N GLN A 235 5.04 -5.67 -4.96
CA GLN A 235 4.09 -5.64 -6.07
C GLN A 235 3.65 -7.03 -6.52
N VAL A 236 2.36 -7.21 -6.80
CA VAL A 236 1.84 -8.44 -7.39
C VAL A 236 1.53 -8.15 -8.85
N ALA A 237 2.23 -8.83 -9.76
CA ALA A 237 2.04 -8.64 -11.20
C ALA A 237 0.84 -9.45 -11.74
N ASN A 238 0.46 -10.55 -11.09
CA ASN A 238 -0.68 -11.38 -11.48
C ASN A 238 -1.36 -12.05 -10.27
N ALA A 239 -2.33 -11.37 -9.67
CA ALA A 239 -3.02 -11.81 -8.46
C ALA A 239 -3.80 -13.12 -8.63
N LYS A 240 -4.38 -13.38 -9.83
CA LYS A 240 -5.10 -14.65 -10.09
C LYS A 240 -4.17 -15.84 -10.05
N ARG A 241 -2.99 -15.69 -10.67
CA ARG A 241 -1.97 -16.75 -10.69
C ARG A 241 -1.43 -16.99 -9.29
N ASP A 242 -1.11 -15.94 -8.56
CA ASP A 242 -0.52 -16.07 -7.22
C ASP A 242 -1.50 -16.74 -6.24
N ARG A 243 -2.80 -16.42 -6.31
CA ARG A 243 -3.86 -17.15 -5.57
C ARG A 243 -3.96 -18.63 -5.97
N THR A 244 -3.73 -18.96 -7.24
CA THR A 244 -3.76 -20.36 -7.73
C THR A 244 -2.55 -21.13 -7.22
N LEU A 245 -1.36 -20.52 -7.24
CA LEU A 245 -0.13 -21.09 -6.69
C LEU A 245 -0.26 -21.36 -5.20
N ALA A 246 -0.83 -20.39 -4.46
CA ALA A 246 -1.18 -20.53 -3.06
C ALA A 246 -2.20 -21.64 -2.79
N ALA A 247 -3.27 -21.71 -3.60
CA ALA A 247 -4.29 -22.74 -3.45
C ALA A 247 -3.74 -24.16 -3.59
N ALA A 248 -2.75 -24.36 -4.46
CA ALA A 248 -2.10 -25.65 -4.66
C ALA A 248 -1.24 -26.12 -3.46
N THR A 249 -1.02 -25.25 -2.48
CA THR A 249 -0.07 -25.47 -1.38
C THR A 249 -0.69 -25.27 0.02
N ARG A 250 -2.01 -25.09 0.11
CA ARG A 250 -2.75 -24.81 1.35
C ARG A 250 -3.19 -26.05 2.16
N SER A 251 -3.27 -25.85 3.49
CA SER A 251 -4.30 -26.40 4.39
C SER A 251 -5.06 -25.22 5.03
N PRO A 252 -6.38 -25.33 5.31
CA PRO A 252 -7.21 -24.17 5.67
C PRO A 252 -7.27 -23.94 7.19
N ASP A 253 -7.11 -22.68 7.63
CA ASP A 253 -7.97 -22.02 8.63
C ASP A 253 -7.49 -20.60 8.95
N ALA A 254 -8.41 -19.63 8.91
CA ALA A 254 -8.59 -18.56 9.92
C ALA A 254 -9.67 -17.58 9.42
N ASP A 255 -10.71 -17.44 10.23
CA ASP A 255 -11.83 -16.52 10.07
C ASP A 255 -11.77 -15.55 11.26
N SER A 256 -11.97 -14.24 11.03
CA SER A 256 -12.22 -13.29 12.13
C SER A 256 -13.16 -12.18 11.68
N ALA A 257 -14.00 -11.72 12.62
CA ALA A 257 -15.21 -10.96 12.37
C ALA A 257 -15.12 -9.50 12.86
N GLN A 258 -15.78 -8.62 12.09
CA GLN A 258 -16.23 -7.24 12.39
C GLN A 258 -15.15 -6.14 12.49
N ASP A 259 -14.59 -5.78 11.33
CA ASP A 259 -13.83 -4.55 11.08
C ASP A 259 -14.46 -3.74 9.93
N ILE A 260 -14.10 -2.45 9.79
CA ILE A 260 -14.31 -1.75 8.52
C ILE A 260 -13.55 -2.53 7.45
N VAL A 261 -14.26 -3.01 6.44
CA VAL A 261 -13.66 -3.75 5.34
C VAL A 261 -12.74 -2.82 4.56
N LEU A 262 -11.47 -3.21 4.44
CA LEU A 262 -10.52 -2.56 3.55
C LEU A 262 -11.08 -2.58 2.12
N PRO A 263 -11.20 -1.43 1.44
CA PRO A 263 -11.80 -1.40 0.12
C PRO A 263 -10.84 -2.04 -0.88
N GLY A 264 -11.40 -2.71 -1.88
CA GLY A 264 -10.61 -3.44 -2.87
C GLY A 264 -11.28 -3.41 -4.24
N LEU A 265 -10.45 -3.44 -5.29
CA LEU A 265 -10.92 -3.46 -6.67
C LEU A 265 -11.40 -4.88 -7.02
N THR A 266 -12.68 -5.00 -7.36
CA THR A 266 -13.23 -6.26 -7.86
C THR A 266 -12.50 -6.65 -9.15
N GLY A 267 -11.88 -7.84 -9.16
CA GLY A 267 -11.15 -8.32 -10.34
C GLY A 267 -9.73 -7.77 -10.48
N ALA A 268 -9.16 -7.15 -9.43
CA ALA A 268 -7.75 -6.74 -9.42
C ALA A 268 -6.83 -7.88 -9.90
N GLN A 269 -5.99 -7.57 -10.89
CA GLN A 269 -5.01 -8.50 -11.46
C GLN A 269 -3.57 -8.10 -11.16
N SER A 270 -3.31 -6.83 -10.87
CA SER A 270 -2.03 -6.39 -10.31
C SER A 270 -2.22 -5.33 -9.23
N MET A 271 -1.24 -5.19 -8.36
CA MET A 271 -1.25 -4.25 -7.24
C MET A 271 0.15 -3.94 -6.76
N ALA A 272 0.36 -2.77 -6.15
CA ALA A 272 1.63 -2.39 -5.53
C ALA A 272 1.38 -1.64 -4.22
N ALA A 273 2.22 -1.91 -3.22
CA ALA A 273 2.24 -1.20 -1.95
C ALA A 273 3.61 -0.55 -1.77
N THR A 274 3.61 0.77 -1.61
CA THR A 274 4.83 1.58 -1.55
C THR A 274 4.88 2.36 -0.24
N PRO A 275 5.88 2.14 0.62
CA PRO A 275 5.97 2.84 1.89
C PRO A 275 6.32 4.32 1.69
N LEU A 276 5.67 5.20 2.44
CA LEU A 276 6.00 6.61 2.56
C LEU A 276 7.05 6.74 3.67
N LEU A 277 8.30 6.99 3.30
CA LEU A 277 9.42 7.07 4.23
C LEU A 277 9.94 8.50 4.37
N LEU A 278 10.14 8.94 5.61
CA LEU A 278 10.83 10.19 5.93
C LEU A 278 11.89 9.94 7.00
N HIS A 279 13.15 10.28 6.74
CA HIS A 279 14.28 9.94 7.62
C HIS A 279 14.31 8.45 8.02
N HIS A 280 14.03 7.56 7.06
CA HIS A 280 13.87 6.11 7.24
C HIS A 280 12.73 5.68 8.16
N ARG A 281 11.89 6.61 8.65
CA ARG A 281 10.68 6.29 9.42
C ARG A 281 9.49 6.13 8.50
N LEU A 282 8.65 5.15 8.81
CA LEU A 282 7.40 4.92 8.12
C LEU A 282 6.38 5.99 8.52
N ILE A 283 5.88 6.74 7.53
CA ILE A 283 4.80 7.71 7.70
C ILE A 283 3.46 7.09 7.27
N GLY A 284 3.49 6.20 6.27
CA GLY A 284 2.29 5.59 5.70
C GLY A 284 2.62 4.64 4.56
N VAL A 285 1.59 4.22 3.81
CA VAL A 285 1.72 3.40 2.60
C VAL A 285 0.79 3.95 1.51
N LEU A 286 1.31 4.07 0.29
CA LEU A 286 0.53 4.27 -0.93
C LEU A 286 0.29 2.91 -1.56
N TYR A 287 -0.98 2.54 -1.66
CA TYR A 287 -1.43 1.30 -2.27
C TYR A 287 -2.18 1.60 -3.57
N VAL A 288 -1.92 0.81 -4.61
CA VAL A 288 -2.53 0.97 -5.94
C VAL A 288 -2.93 -0.38 -6.51
N GLU A 289 -4.03 -0.41 -7.27
CA GLU A 289 -4.57 -1.61 -7.91
C GLU A 289 -4.92 -1.41 -9.39
N SER A 290 -4.86 -2.48 -10.16
CA SER A 290 -5.27 -2.48 -11.57
C SER A 290 -5.94 -3.79 -11.98
N GLU A 291 -6.93 -3.69 -12.86
CA GLU A 291 -7.51 -4.84 -13.57
C GLU A 291 -6.57 -5.39 -14.65
N LYS A 292 -5.54 -4.64 -15.04
CA LYS A 292 -4.53 -5.08 -16.01
C LYS A 292 -3.43 -5.86 -15.27
N PRO A 293 -3.08 -7.10 -15.67
CA PRO A 293 -1.89 -7.75 -15.14
C PRO A 293 -0.63 -6.98 -15.57
N GLY A 294 0.42 -7.02 -14.76
CA GLY A 294 1.70 -6.39 -15.09
C GLY A 294 1.68 -4.85 -15.20
N ARG A 295 0.64 -4.17 -14.69
CA ARG A 295 0.53 -2.71 -14.77
C ARG A 295 1.65 -1.99 -14.02
N PHE A 296 2.14 -2.59 -12.94
CA PHE A 296 3.18 -2.07 -12.06
C PHE A 296 4.52 -2.70 -12.43
N ASP A 297 5.07 -2.24 -13.55
CA ASP A 297 6.38 -2.66 -14.03
C ASP A 297 7.51 -1.93 -13.30
N THR A 298 8.77 -2.20 -13.63
CA THR A 298 9.92 -1.56 -12.97
C THR A 298 9.86 -0.03 -13.06
N ASP A 299 9.45 0.52 -14.20
CA ASP A 299 9.47 1.96 -14.42
C ASP A 299 8.27 2.66 -13.75
N THR A 300 7.08 2.04 -13.77
CA THR A 300 5.90 2.47 -12.99
C THR A 300 6.15 2.31 -11.49
N GLY A 301 6.83 1.25 -11.05
CA GLY A 301 7.21 1.04 -9.65
C GLY A 301 8.06 2.20 -9.13
N ARG A 302 9.11 2.56 -9.86
CA ARG A 302 9.97 3.74 -9.57
C ARG A 302 9.19 5.05 -9.56
N LEU A 303 8.26 5.23 -10.50
CA LEU A 303 7.38 6.39 -10.53
C LEU A 303 6.57 6.50 -9.22
N ILE A 304 5.98 5.39 -8.76
CA ILE A 304 5.20 5.36 -7.52
C ILE A 304 6.09 5.62 -6.30
N GLU A 305 7.33 5.13 -6.28
CA GLU A 305 8.30 5.44 -5.21
C GLU A 305 8.63 6.94 -5.14
N ILE A 306 8.86 7.59 -6.28
CA ILE A 306 9.11 9.04 -6.34
C ILE A 306 7.88 9.81 -5.83
N VAL A 307 6.68 9.43 -6.28
CA VAL A 307 5.43 10.02 -5.82
C VAL A 307 5.25 9.84 -4.31
N ALA A 308 5.45 8.63 -3.79
CA ALA A 308 5.36 8.33 -2.36
C ALA A 308 6.36 9.16 -1.54
N GLY A 309 7.58 9.36 -2.03
CA GLY A 309 8.57 10.23 -1.40
C GLY A 309 8.11 11.68 -1.30
N HIS A 310 7.56 12.25 -2.38
CA HIS A 310 7.00 13.60 -2.35
C HIS A 310 5.77 13.72 -1.46
N MET A 311 4.91 12.71 -1.44
CA MET A 311 3.76 12.66 -0.52
C MET A 311 4.22 12.61 0.93
N ALA A 312 5.22 11.80 1.27
CA ALA A 312 5.77 11.70 2.63
C ALA A 312 6.26 13.05 3.16
N VAL A 313 7.01 13.79 2.34
CA VAL A 313 7.52 15.13 2.68
C VAL A 313 6.37 16.12 2.86
N THR A 314 5.43 16.18 1.91
CA THR A 314 4.30 17.12 1.97
C THR A 314 3.39 16.84 3.17
N ILE A 315 3.08 15.57 3.44
CA ILE A 315 2.26 15.17 4.59
C ILE A 315 2.93 15.59 5.89
N ALA A 316 4.23 15.34 6.05
CA ALA A 316 4.97 15.76 7.24
C ALA A 316 4.95 17.28 7.43
N LEU A 317 5.25 18.05 6.37
CA LEU A 317 5.24 19.51 6.42
C LEU A 317 3.88 20.09 6.79
N LEU A 318 2.79 19.52 6.26
CA LEU A 318 1.43 19.99 6.53
C LEU A 318 0.88 19.49 7.87
N SER A 319 1.48 18.45 8.45
CA SER A 319 1.13 17.94 9.79
C SER A 319 1.83 18.72 10.91
N ASP A 320 3.06 19.19 10.68
CA ASP A 320 3.89 19.91 11.67
C ASP A 320 3.62 21.44 11.74
N ALA A 321 2.81 21.97 10.83
CA ALA A 321 2.64 23.41 10.70
C ALA A 321 1.74 24.03 11.81
N GLU A 322 2.29 24.46 12.95
CA GLU A 322 1.59 25.30 13.96
C GLU A 322 2.31 26.61 14.35
N PRO A 323 1.54 27.71 14.55
CA PRO A 323 0.75 27.92 15.77
C PRO A 323 -0.76 28.17 15.55
N ASP A 324 -1.57 27.78 16.56
CA ASP A 324 -2.99 28.10 16.74
C ASP A 324 -3.25 29.62 16.79
N ALA A 325 -4.30 30.08 16.11
CA ALA A 325 -4.90 31.39 16.39
C ALA A 325 -5.81 31.30 17.64
N PRO A 326 -5.93 32.35 18.47
CA PRO A 326 -6.81 32.33 19.63
C PRO A 326 -8.26 32.06 19.20
N VAL A 327 -8.90 31.09 19.85
CA VAL A 327 -10.31 30.77 19.62
C VAL A 327 -11.17 31.88 20.21
N SER A 328 -12.02 32.47 19.38
CA SER A 328 -13.14 33.28 19.87
C SER A 328 -14.20 32.33 20.39
N VAL A 329 -14.50 32.39 21.69
CA VAL A 329 -15.59 31.61 22.31
C VAL A 329 -16.92 32.23 21.90
N ALA A 330 -17.33 32.00 20.65
CA ALA A 330 -18.67 32.34 20.19
C ALA A 330 -19.61 31.23 20.66
N ARG A 331 -20.44 31.53 21.66
CA ARG A 331 -21.61 30.70 21.98
C ARG A 331 -22.61 30.88 20.84
N THR A 332 -22.77 29.87 20.01
CA THR A 332 -23.83 29.83 19.01
C THR A 332 -25.11 29.31 19.65
N ASP A 333 -25.95 30.24 20.12
CA ASP A 333 -27.35 29.94 20.40
C ASP A 333 -28.05 29.68 19.06
N ARG A 334 -28.22 28.40 18.71
CA ARG A 334 -29.18 27.98 17.69
C ARG A 334 -30.14 26.96 18.27
N GLU A 335 -31.34 27.47 18.54
CA GLU A 335 -32.55 26.72 18.83
C GLU A 335 -33.15 26.24 17.49
N THR A 336 -33.14 24.93 17.27
CA THR A 336 -33.98 24.23 16.29
C THR A 336 -34.43 22.91 16.92
N PRO A 337 -35.65 22.42 16.62
CA PRO A 337 -36.21 21.24 17.28
C PRO A 337 -35.32 20.02 16.97
N ARG A 338 -34.89 19.29 17.99
CA ARG A 338 -34.07 18.07 17.85
C ARG A 338 -35.00 16.85 17.88
N PRO A 339 -35.19 16.10 16.79
CA PRO A 339 -35.82 14.79 16.84
C PRO A 339 -34.83 13.74 17.36
N ASP A 340 -35.38 12.70 18.00
CA ASP A 340 -34.80 11.43 18.50
C ASP A 340 -33.40 11.46 19.14
N SER A 341 -33.33 11.08 20.42
CA SER A 341 -32.07 10.85 21.14
C SER A 341 -31.28 9.72 20.47
N VAL A 342 -29.98 9.93 20.31
CA VAL A 342 -29.04 8.96 19.75
C VAL A 342 -28.18 8.38 20.86
N ALA A 343 -28.07 7.06 20.89
CA ALA A 343 -27.21 6.35 21.84
C ALA A 343 -25.76 6.32 21.31
N VAL A 344 -24.82 6.87 22.08
CA VAL A 344 -23.39 6.82 21.76
C VAL A 344 -22.69 5.95 22.78
N ALA A 345 -22.18 4.80 22.35
CA ALA A 345 -21.42 3.89 23.19
C ALA A 345 -19.92 4.05 22.91
N PHE A 346 -19.13 4.31 23.95
CA PHE A 346 -17.67 4.35 23.89
C PHE A 346 -17.05 3.21 24.69
N HIS A 347 -16.10 2.50 24.10
CA HIS A 347 -15.38 1.39 24.74
C HIS A 347 -13.93 1.77 25.05
N ASP A 348 -13.55 1.70 26.33
CA ASP A 348 -12.23 2.14 26.77
C ASP A 348 -11.07 1.30 26.23
N HIS A 349 -11.30 -0.01 26.09
CA HIS A 349 -10.28 -1.00 25.71
C HIS A 349 -9.56 -0.62 24.42
N ASP A 350 -10.32 -0.32 23.35
CA ASP A 350 -9.79 -0.02 22.03
C ASP A 350 -10.18 1.37 21.51
N GLY A 351 -10.90 2.16 22.31
CA GLY A 351 -11.34 3.50 21.93
C GLY A 351 -12.45 3.51 20.88
N SER A 352 -13.19 2.41 20.69
CA SER A 352 -14.28 2.34 19.71
C SER A 352 -15.51 3.18 20.11
N ILE A 353 -16.14 3.79 19.10
CA ILE A 353 -17.40 4.51 19.20
C ILE A 353 -18.44 3.88 18.29
N LEU A 354 -19.60 3.57 18.88
CA LEU A 354 -20.80 3.14 18.18
C LEU A 354 -21.90 4.20 18.37
N VAL A 355 -22.66 4.45 17.32
CA VAL A 355 -23.80 5.37 17.30
C VAL A 355 -25.03 4.57 16.91
N ASP A 356 -26.02 4.47 17.81
CA ASP A 356 -27.17 3.57 17.71
C ASP A 356 -26.76 2.11 17.37
N GLY A 357 -25.68 1.65 18.02
CA GLY A 357 -25.11 0.32 17.80
C GLY A 357 -24.38 0.14 16.47
N ARG A 358 -24.25 1.17 15.64
CA ARG A 358 -23.44 1.14 14.41
C ARG A 358 -22.04 1.65 14.68
N TYR A 359 -21.03 0.88 14.29
CA TYR A 359 -19.63 1.26 14.40
C TYR A 359 -19.33 2.53 13.57
N VAL A 360 -18.65 3.50 14.19
CA VAL A 360 -18.24 4.75 13.52
C VAL A 360 -16.72 4.79 13.35
N ILE A 361 -15.97 4.62 14.44
CA ILE A 361 -14.52 4.77 14.46
C ILE A 361 -13.93 4.16 15.74
N ARG A 362 -12.62 3.87 15.77
CA ARG A 362 -11.89 3.36 16.93
C ARG A 362 -10.57 4.06 17.17
N GLY A 363 -9.83 3.59 18.17
CA GLY A 363 -8.49 4.05 18.48
C GLY A 363 -8.45 5.51 18.93
N VAL A 364 -7.37 6.20 18.58
CA VAL A 364 -7.18 7.61 18.95
C VAL A 364 -8.28 8.53 18.37
N PRO A 365 -8.68 8.43 17.08
CA PRO A 365 -9.79 9.22 16.56
C PRO A 365 -11.11 9.05 17.34
N GLY A 366 -11.41 7.82 17.78
CA GLY A 366 -12.56 7.56 18.65
C GLY A 366 -12.43 8.23 20.02
N ARG A 367 -11.27 8.14 20.66
CA ARG A 367 -11.00 8.85 21.93
C ARG A 367 -11.10 10.38 21.80
N ILE A 368 -10.67 10.95 20.66
CA ILE A 368 -10.86 12.38 20.35
C ILE A 368 -12.35 12.72 20.33
N LEU A 369 -13.15 11.97 19.57
CA LEU A 369 -14.59 12.21 19.47
C LEU A 369 -15.29 12.05 20.83
N TYR A 370 -14.96 11.02 21.61
CA TYR A 370 -15.49 10.84 22.97
C TYR A 370 -15.19 12.05 23.87
N SER A 371 -13.94 12.51 23.88
CA SER A 371 -13.53 13.69 24.66
C SER A 371 -14.31 14.96 24.25
N MET A 372 -14.59 15.15 22.96
CA MET A 372 -15.40 16.27 22.48
C MET A 372 -16.88 16.14 22.87
N LEU A 373 -17.47 14.94 22.73
CA LEU A 373 -18.87 14.68 23.08
C LEU A 373 -19.13 14.78 24.60
N ASP A 374 -18.20 14.31 25.43
CA ASP A 374 -18.27 14.46 26.89
C ASP A 374 -18.24 15.93 27.31
N LYS A 375 -17.36 16.74 26.70
CA LYS A 375 -17.31 18.20 26.93
C LYS A 375 -18.57 18.90 26.42
N TYR A 376 -19.13 18.46 25.29
CA TYR A 376 -20.41 18.94 24.79
C TYR A 376 -21.54 18.64 25.78
N GLY A 377 -21.65 17.41 26.29
CA GLY A 377 -22.70 17.02 27.24
C GLY A 377 -22.62 17.77 28.56
N ARG A 378 -21.40 18.08 29.05
CA ARG A 378 -21.20 18.80 30.33
C ARG A 378 -21.43 20.29 30.26
N SER A 379 -21.04 20.95 29.17
CA SER A 379 -21.03 22.43 29.09
C SER A 379 -21.60 23.02 27.81
N GLY A 380 -22.15 22.21 26.91
CA GLY A 380 -22.61 22.64 25.58
C GLY A 380 -21.47 23.10 24.67
N ARG A 381 -20.23 22.73 24.96
CA ARG A 381 -19.05 23.22 24.23
C ARG A 381 -18.94 22.56 22.86
N THR A 382 -18.76 23.36 21.82
CA THR A 382 -18.65 22.90 20.42
C THR A 382 -17.32 23.28 19.76
N SER A 383 -16.55 24.22 20.30
CA SER A 383 -15.29 24.69 19.71
C SER A 383 -14.06 24.12 20.40
N PHE A 384 -13.11 23.63 19.61
CA PHE A 384 -11.90 22.94 20.07
C PHE A 384 -10.62 23.39 19.34
N THR A 385 -9.45 23.21 19.97
CA THR A 385 -8.15 23.39 19.28
C THR A 385 -7.28 22.15 19.25
N ASN A 386 -6.37 22.10 18.29
CA ASN A 386 -5.34 21.07 18.23
C ASN A 386 -4.48 21.06 19.50
N ARG A 387 -4.06 22.24 19.99
CA ARG A 387 -3.24 22.33 21.20
C ARG A 387 -3.90 21.71 22.41
N GLU A 388 -5.19 21.94 22.63
CA GLU A 388 -5.86 21.32 23.77
C GLU A 388 -6.05 19.81 23.58
N ILE A 389 -6.26 19.33 22.36
CA ILE A 389 -6.34 17.90 22.06
C ILE A 389 -4.99 17.22 22.35
N ARG A 390 -3.87 17.87 21.99
CA ARG A 390 -2.53 17.40 22.33
C ARG A 390 -2.26 17.31 23.84
N LEU A 391 -2.86 18.22 24.61
CA LEU A 391 -2.68 18.27 26.07
C LEU A 391 -3.61 17.31 26.82
N ASP A 392 -4.65 16.79 26.17
CA ASP A 392 -5.62 15.88 26.76
C ASP A 392 -5.04 14.45 26.85
N ARG A 393 -4.52 14.12 28.03
CA ARG A 393 -3.91 12.81 28.30
C ARG A 393 -4.87 11.64 28.15
N SER A 394 -6.18 11.86 28.24
CA SER A 394 -7.18 10.78 28.10
C SER A 394 -7.26 10.24 26.66
N ILE A 395 -6.81 11.03 25.68
CA ILE A 395 -6.80 10.65 24.27
C ILE A 395 -5.68 9.63 23.98
N GLY A 396 -4.57 9.72 24.71
CA GLY A 396 -3.45 8.79 24.58
C GLY A 396 -2.66 8.93 23.28
N LEU A 397 -2.36 10.17 22.86
CA LEU A 397 -1.50 10.41 21.70
C LEU A 397 -0.07 9.86 21.95
N PRO A 398 0.55 9.17 20.97
CA PRO A 398 1.92 8.66 21.07
C PRO A 398 2.94 9.75 21.36
N ALA A 399 4.01 9.39 22.07
CA ALA A 399 5.12 10.30 22.33
C ALA A 399 6.01 10.44 21.09
N GLY A 400 5.80 11.50 20.30
CA GLY A 400 6.60 11.76 19.09
C GLY A 400 5.77 12.33 17.95
N ASN A 401 5.72 11.62 16.82
CA ASN A 401 4.80 11.97 15.73
C ASN A 401 3.37 11.56 16.13
N ASP A 402 2.63 12.53 16.65
CA ASP A 402 1.25 12.31 17.11
C ASP A 402 0.25 12.17 15.96
N ASN A 403 0.65 12.39 14.70
CA ASN A 403 -0.20 12.32 13.51
C ASN A 403 -1.58 12.97 13.70
N LEU A 404 -1.68 14.02 14.54
CA LEU A 404 -2.97 14.52 15.00
C LEU A 404 -3.83 15.03 13.84
N GLU A 405 -3.24 15.79 12.91
CA GLU A 405 -3.95 16.29 11.72
C GLU A 405 -4.49 15.14 10.84
N ALA A 406 -3.72 14.05 10.67
CA ALA A 406 -4.18 12.88 9.92
C ALA A 406 -5.34 12.18 10.63
N ARG A 407 -5.27 12.01 11.95
CA ARG A 407 -6.32 11.41 12.77
C ARG A 407 -7.61 12.26 12.79
N LEU A 408 -7.47 13.57 12.87
CA LEU A 408 -8.58 14.53 12.75
C LEU A 408 -9.18 14.48 11.35
N LEU A 409 -8.37 14.37 10.30
CA LEU A 409 -8.86 14.21 8.93
C LEU A 409 -9.65 12.92 8.75
N THR A 410 -9.15 11.78 9.25
CA THR A 410 -9.88 10.50 9.28
C THR A 410 -11.22 10.63 10.01
N LEU A 411 -11.22 11.24 11.20
CA LEU A 411 -12.43 11.46 11.98
C LEU A 411 -13.45 12.32 11.20
N ARG A 412 -13.00 13.45 10.63
CA ARG A 412 -13.86 14.35 9.84
C ARG A 412 -14.49 13.64 8.65
N ARG A 413 -13.72 12.82 7.94
CA ARG A 413 -14.22 12.04 6.80
C ARG A 413 -15.26 11.01 7.23
N ARG A 414 -15.01 10.30 8.33
CA ARG A 414 -15.97 9.34 8.89
C ARG A 414 -17.27 9.98 9.36
N LEU A 415 -17.18 11.13 10.02
CA LEU A 415 -18.37 11.88 10.44
C LEU A 415 -19.15 12.50 9.27
N ALA A 416 -18.49 12.71 8.12
CA ALA A 416 -19.14 13.23 6.91
C ALA A 416 -19.91 12.15 6.12
N GLU A 417 -19.76 10.86 6.45
CA GLU A 417 -20.54 9.79 5.83
C GLU A 417 -22.03 9.91 6.15
N SER A 418 -22.89 9.52 5.21
CA SER A 418 -24.33 9.74 5.29
C SER A 418 -24.96 9.05 6.51
N GLY A 419 -25.76 9.78 7.28
CA GLY A 419 -26.51 9.26 8.42
C GLY A 419 -25.87 9.46 9.79
N ASN A 420 -24.69 10.10 9.87
CA ASN A 420 -24.09 10.47 11.16
C ASN A 420 -24.70 11.78 11.71
N PRO A 421 -25.14 11.84 12.98
CA PRO A 421 -25.68 13.06 13.59
C PRO A 421 -24.60 14.07 13.99
N PHE A 422 -23.32 13.70 13.90
CA PHE A 422 -22.19 14.55 14.27
C PHE A 422 -21.44 15.02 13.04
N ARG A 423 -20.96 16.26 13.08
CA ARG A 423 -20.06 16.81 12.05
C ARG A 423 -18.91 17.53 12.71
N LEU A 424 -17.71 17.35 12.18
CA LEU A 424 -16.52 18.06 12.64
C LEU A 424 -15.96 18.90 11.50
N ASP A 425 -15.98 20.21 11.68
CA ASP A 425 -15.49 21.18 10.69
C ASP A 425 -14.21 21.85 11.16
N ARG A 426 -13.35 22.19 10.20
CA ARG A 426 -12.21 23.06 10.46
C ARG A 426 -12.66 24.50 10.23
N THR A 427 -12.64 25.31 11.28
CA THR A 427 -13.05 26.74 11.22
C THR A 427 -11.87 27.69 11.09
N GLY A 428 -10.66 27.18 11.32
CA GLY A 428 -9.41 27.91 11.20
C GLY A 428 -8.21 26.98 11.37
N ARG A 429 -6.99 27.52 11.26
CA ARG A 429 -5.78 26.74 11.49
C ARG A 429 -5.75 26.24 12.94
N GLY A 430 -5.73 24.92 13.10
CA GLY A 430 -5.80 24.22 14.40
C GLY A 430 -7.10 24.43 15.18
N GLN A 431 -8.16 24.94 14.54
CA GLN A 431 -9.46 25.18 15.17
C GLN A 431 -10.53 24.27 14.56
N LEU A 432 -11.34 23.69 15.43
CA LEU A 432 -12.37 22.72 15.10
C LEU A 432 -13.71 23.14 15.71
N GLU A 433 -14.79 22.86 14.99
CA GLU A 433 -16.16 23.02 15.47
C GLU A 433 -16.93 21.71 15.31
N LEU A 434 -17.43 21.19 16.43
CA LEU A 434 -18.31 20.04 16.50
C LEU A 434 -19.77 20.50 16.40
N THR A 435 -20.44 20.06 15.34
CA THR A 435 -21.89 20.16 15.21
C THR A 435 -22.55 18.88 15.70
N VAL A 436 -23.55 19.01 16.55
CA VAL A 436 -24.35 17.90 17.10
C VAL A 436 -25.80 18.09 16.67
N GLY A 437 -26.29 17.21 15.81
CA GLY A 437 -27.64 17.28 15.22
C GLY A 437 -28.74 16.58 16.01
N ALA A 438 -28.41 15.85 17.09
CA ALA A 438 -29.35 15.07 17.90
C ALA A 438 -29.12 15.29 19.41
N GLU A 439 -30.06 14.85 20.24
CA GLU A 439 -29.78 14.68 21.68
C GLU A 439 -28.89 13.44 21.87
N ILE A 440 -27.91 13.51 22.79
CA ILE A 440 -26.90 12.47 22.96
C ILE A 440 -27.13 11.76 24.30
N ASP A 441 -27.27 10.44 24.26
CA ASP A 441 -27.10 9.56 25.42
C ASP A 441 -25.71 8.91 25.35
N LEU A 442 -24.72 9.50 26.04
CA LEU A 442 -23.33 9.08 26.00
C LEU A 442 -23.04 8.05 27.10
N VAL A 443 -22.80 6.81 26.70
CA VAL A 443 -22.48 5.69 27.60
C VAL A 443 -21.01 5.29 27.42
N ARG A 444 -20.31 5.13 28.54
CA ARG A 444 -18.94 4.59 28.59
C ARG A 444 -18.98 3.16 29.11
N HIS A 445 -18.34 2.25 28.39
CA HIS A 445 -18.19 0.85 28.76
C HIS A 445 -16.74 0.54 29.11
N ASP A 446 -16.54 0.04 30.32
CA ASP A 446 -15.22 -0.35 30.87
C ASP A 446 -14.86 -1.83 30.58
N ASN A 447 -15.62 -2.53 29.73
CA ASN A 447 -15.51 -3.99 29.61
C ASN A 447 -14.13 -4.46 29.12
N SER A 448 -13.39 -5.08 30.05
CA SER A 448 -12.46 -6.18 29.75
C SER A 448 -13.22 -7.30 29.02
N PRO A 449 -12.60 -8.02 28.06
CA PRO A 449 -13.29 -9.10 27.36
C PRO A 449 -13.76 -10.17 28.38
N PRO A 450 -14.93 -10.81 28.18
CA PRO A 450 -15.27 -11.99 28.94
C PRO A 450 -14.17 -13.03 28.70
N HIS A 451 -13.59 -13.57 29.77
CA HIS A 451 -12.64 -14.67 29.70
C HIS A 451 -13.19 -15.76 28.77
N ALA A 452 -12.52 -15.98 27.63
CA ALA A 452 -12.70 -17.16 26.81
C ALA A 452 -12.35 -18.37 27.69
N SER A 453 -13.35 -19.20 27.97
CA SER A 453 -13.19 -20.53 28.56
C SER A 453 -13.13 -21.57 27.45
#